data_AF-L7MFC0-F1
#
_entry.id   AF-L7MFC0-F1
#
_cell.length_a   1.000
_cell.length_b   1.000
_cell.length_c   1.000
_cell.angle_alpha   90.00
_cell.angle_beta   90.00
_cell.angle_gamma   90.00
#
_symmetry.space_group_name_H-M   'P 1'
#
loop_
_entity.id
_entity.type
_entity.pdbx_description
1 polymer ?
#
loop_
_entity_poly.entity_id
_entity_poly.type
_entity_poly.pdbx_seq_one_letter_code
_entity_poly.pdbx_strand_id
1 'polypeptide(L)'
;DCGHRKLYLRRDVTIRHGHVNKQFNRVNVPTCSTLGCRSGYASKEDTYNRRHFLKPPNDPAVLKAWTAAIPRKAFRVTVKTNICDLHFELVDLITCYEHIVDGNIVKIPRDRWTLKPGAVPRIFPNIPAHLSKPTTSKRKRKSPKLRDSEMLWLCV
;
A
#
# COMPACT_ATOMS: atom_id res chain seq x y z
N ASP A 1 16.68 2.81 17.64
CA ASP A 1 16.31 1.85 16.59
C ASP A 1 15.94 0.54 17.25
N CYS A 2 14.75 0.01 17.01
CA CYS A 2 14.26 -1.15 17.75
C CYS A 2 14.65 -2.43 17.01
N GLY A 3 15.79 -3.00 17.41
CA GLY A 3 16.21 -4.38 17.15
C GLY A 3 15.93 -4.93 15.76
N HIS A 4 16.98 -4.99 14.93
CA HIS A 4 17.04 -5.77 13.69
C HIS A 4 16.23 -7.07 13.75
N ARG A 5 15.39 -7.27 12.72
CA ARG A 5 14.58 -8.45 12.39
C ARG A 5 15.10 -9.74 13.07
N LYS A 6 14.59 -10.07 14.25
CA LYS A 6 14.51 -11.47 14.65
C LYS A 6 13.46 -12.10 13.75
N LEU A 7 13.95 -12.89 12.80
CA LEU A 7 13.12 -13.85 12.09
C LEU A 7 12.45 -14.73 13.14
N TYR A 8 11.18 -14.44 13.42
CA TYR A 8 10.27 -15.43 13.95
C TYR A 8 10.10 -16.50 12.87
N LEU A 9 11.08 -17.41 12.78
CA LEU A 9 10.80 -18.80 12.44
C LEU A 9 9.91 -19.28 13.58
N ARG A 10 8.59 -19.39 13.33
CA ARG A 10 7.78 -20.28 14.16
C ARG A 10 8.42 -21.66 14.00
N ARG A 11 9.14 -22.08 15.03
CA ARG A 11 9.74 -23.41 15.14
C ARG A 11 8.61 -24.40 15.36
N ASP A 12 8.11 -24.96 14.28
CA ASP A 12 7.50 -26.30 14.33
C ASP A 12 8.35 -27.19 13.43
N VAL A 13 9.54 -27.52 13.92
CA VAL A 13 10.43 -28.50 13.30
C VAL A 13 10.41 -29.74 14.19
N THR A 14 9.46 -30.63 13.92
CA THR A 14 9.61 -32.05 14.25
C THR A 14 10.14 -32.74 12.99
N ILE A 15 11.44 -33.06 13.00
CA ILE A 15 12.04 -33.88 11.94
C ILE A 15 11.62 -35.32 12.20
N ARG A 16 10.63 -35.80 11.44
CA ARG A 16 10.46 -37.23 11.17
C ARG A 16 10.51 -37.42 9.67
N HIS A 17 11.41 -38.27 9.21
CA HIS A 17 11.55 -38.67 7.81
C HIS A 17 10.19 -39.15 7.28
N GLY A 18 9.57 -38.32 6.44
CA GLY A 18 8.26 -38.57 5.86
C GLY A 18 7.96 -37.45 4.88
N HIS A 19 7.43 -37.80 3.73
CA HIS A 19 7.05 -36.89 2.64
C HIS A 19 6.24 -35.70 3.20
N VAL A 20 6.87 -34.52 3.36
CA VAL A 20 6.20 -33.35 3.91
C VAL A 20 5.31 -32.78 2.80
N ASN A 21 4.02 -33.12 2.85
CA ASN A 21 3.00 -32.32 2.21
C ASN A 21 3.04 -30.93 2.84
N LYS A 22 3.86 -30.03 2.26
CA LYS A 22 3.83 -28.60 2.59
C LYS A 22 2.54 -28.01 2.05
N GLN A 23 1.42 -28.31 2.71
CA GLN A 23 0.28 -27.41 2.68
C GLN A 23 0.72 -26.14 3.40
N PHE A 24 1.34 -25.24 2.64
CA PHE A 24 1.45 -23.85 3.04
C PHE A 24 0.02 -23.35 3.18
N ASN A 25 -0.46 -23.27 4.42
CA ASN A 25 -1.68 -22.54 4.73
C ASN A 25 -1.48 -21.14 4.15
N ARG A 26 -2.14 -20.84 3.02
CA ARG A 26 -2.05 -19.53 2.37
C ARG A 26 -2.69 -18.53 3.32
N VAL A 27 -1.88 -17.92 4.18
CA VAL A 27 -2.29 -16.76 4.96
C VAL A 27 -2.77 -15.75 3.92
N ASN A 28 -4.02 -15.29 4.03
CA ASN A 28 -4.55 -14.27 3.14
C ASN A 28 -3.83 -12.94 3.45
N VAL A 29 -2.71 -12.71 2.78
CA VAL A 29 -1.92 -11.48 2.90
C VAL A 29 -2.61 -10.39 2.08
N PRO A 30 -2.88 -9.21 2.65
CA PRO A 30 -3.46 -8.12 1.88
C PRO A 30 -2.49 -7.65 0.79
N THR A 31 -3.02 -7.24 -0.36
CA THR A 31 -2.24 -6.63 -1.44
C THR A 31 -2.08 -5.14 -1.22
N CYS A 32 -0.91 -4.59 -1.56
CA CYS A 32 -0.68 -3.16 -1.47
C CYS A 32 -1.54 -2.38 -2.48
N SER A 33 -2.16 -1.30 -2.03
CA SER A 33 -3.06 -0.46 -2.84
C SER A 33 -2.32 0.57 -3.70
N THR A 34 -1.02 0.75 -3.52
CA THR A 34 -0.21 1.71 -4.27
C THR A 34 0.06 1.21 -5.69
N LEU A 35 0.17 2.13 -6.64
CA LEU A 35 0.41 1.77 -8.04
C LEU A 35 1.83 1.23 -8.20
N GLY A 36 2.00 0.13 -8.93
CA GLY A 36 3.32 -0.47 -9.23
C GLY A 36 3.97 -1.21 -8.05
N CYS A 37 3.31 -1.33 -6.90
CA CYS A 37 3.80 -2.13 -5.79
C CYS A 37 3.32 -3.58 -5.89
N ARG A 38 4.25 -4.53 -5.73
CA ARG A 38 3.96 -5.98 -5.77
C ARG A 38 3.96 -6.62 -4.38
N SER A 39 3.99 -5.83 -3.31
CA SER A 39 3.87 -6.35 -1.93
C SER A 39 2.51 -7.01 -1.72
N GLY A 40 2.51 -8.25 -1.22
CA GLY A 40 1.31 -9.04 -0.94
C GLY A 40 0.76 -9.83 -2.12
N TYR A 41 1.38 -9.71 -3.30
CA TYR A 41 1.09 -10.58 -4.44
C TYR A 41 1.89 -11.87 -4.29
N ALA A 42 1.28 -13.01 -4.60
CA ALA A 42 1.96 -14.30 -4.60
C ALA A 42 3.14 -14.25 -5.59
N SER A 43 4.36 -14.48 -5.09
CA SER A 43 5.55 -14.61 -5.91
C SER A 43 6.11 -16.03 -5.79
N LYS A 44 6.96 -16.46 -6.73
CA LYS A 44 7.57 -17.80 -6.66
C LYS A 44 8.63 -17.90 -5.54
N GLU A 45 9.08 -16.76 -5.02
CA GLU A 45 10.13 -16.61 -4.00
C GLU A 45 9.57 -16.05 -2.68
N ASP A 46 8.30 -16.35 -2.39
CA ASP A 46 7.49 -15.73 -1.32
C ASP A 46 7.84 -16.21 0.11
N THR A 47 9.12 -16.37 0.41
CA THR A 47 9.61 -16.88 1.70
C THR A 47 10.06 -15.79 2.67
N TYR A 48 10.20 -14.53 2.25
CA TYR A 48 10.91 -13.56 3.12
C TYR A 48 10.38 -12.12 3.22
N ASN A 49 9.45 -11.68 2.39
CA ASN A 49 8.92 -10.30 2.49
C ASN A 49 7.58 -10.27 3.23
N ARG A 50 7.57 -10.67 4.51
CA ARG A 50 6.48 -10.33 5.44
C ARG A 50 6.49 -8.83 5.69
N ARG A 51 5.89 -8.08 4.77
CA ARG A 51 5.65 -6.65 4.88
C ARG A 51 4.60 -6.37 5.93
N HIS A 52 4.68 -5.19 6.55
CA HIS A 52 3.60 -4.71 7.39
C HIS A 52 2.65 -3.93 6.51
N PHE A 53 1.36 -4.25 6.58
CA PHE A 53 0.31 -3.54 5.85
C PHE A 53 -0.48 -2.66 6.79
N LEU A 54 -0.46 -1.37 6.49
CA LEU A 54 -0.97 -0.31 7.34
C LEU A 54 -2.28 0.16 6.73
N LYS A 55 -3.29 0.32 7.59
CA LYS A 55 -4.62 0.80 7.21
C LYS A 55 -4.69 2.31 7.41
N PRO A 56 -5.49 3.01 6.60
CA PRO A 56 -5.73 4.42 6.85
C PRO A 56 -6.38 4.62 8.24
N PRO A 57 -5.99 5.67 8.98
CA PRO A 57 -6.70 6.07 10.19
C PRO A 57 -8.15 6.44 9.91
N ASN A 58 -9.02 6.38 10.92
CA ASN A 58 -10.44 6.74 10.80
C ASN A 58 -10.66 8.27 10.73
N ASP A 59 -9.63 9.08 10.97
CA ASP A 59 -9.71 10.54 10.93
C ASP A 59 -9.99 11.05 9.49
N PRO A 60 -11.11 11.76 9.25
CA PRO A 60 -11.46 12.31 7.94
C PRO A 60 -10.37 13.21 7.32
N ALA A 61 -9.66 14.00 8.14
CA ALA A 61 -8.61 14.89 7.65
C ALA A 61 -7.43 14.08 7.10
N VAL A 62 -7.02 13.04 7.82
CA VAL A 62 -5.95 12.13 7.39
C VAL A 62 -6.39 11.30 6.19
N LEU A 63 -7.64 10.84 6.13
CA LEU A 63 -8.19 10.13 4.97
C LEU A 63 -8.14 10.98 3.68
N LYS A 64 -8.45 12.27 3.79
CA LYS A 64 -8.33 13.23 2.69
C LYS A 64 -6.86 13.38 2.26
N ALA A 65 -5.95 13.50 3.22
CA ALA A 65 -4.51 13.59 2.95
C ALA A 65 -3.97 12.33 2.28
N TRP A 66 -4.37 11.14 2.72
CA TRP A 66 -4.04 9.87 2.08
C TRP A 66 -4.54 9.81 0.63
N THR A 67 -5.78 10.24 0.40
CA THR A 67 -6.39 10.24 -0.94
C THR A 67 -5.63 11.17 -1.89
N ALA A 68 -5.15 12.32 -1.38
CA ALA A 68 -4.33 13.25 -2.15
C ALA A 68 -2.91 12.73 -2.38
N ALA A 69 -2.33 12.05 -1.39
CA ALA A 69 -0.95 11.59 -1.43
C ALA A 69 -0.74 10.39 -2.37
N ILE A 70 -1.74 9.50 -2.48
CA ILE A 70 -1.63 8.29 -3.31
C ILE A 70 -1.83 8.68 -4.79
N PRO A 71 -0.79 8.58 -5.63
CA PRO A 71 -0.82 9.06 -7.00
C PRO A 71 -1.48 8.03 -7.92
N ARG A 72 -2.78 7.86 -7.74
CA ARG A 72 -3.63 7.00 -8.57
C ARG A 72 -4.88 7.80 -8.96
N LYS A 73 -5.16 7.83 -10.27
CA LYS A 73 -6.29 8.57 -10.84
C LYS A 73 -7.61 8.11 -10.23
N ALA A 74 -8.41 9.06 -9.75
CA ALA A 74 -9.72 8.82 -9.12
C ALA A 74 -9.70 7.80 -7.96
N PHE A 75 -8.56 7.64 -7.29
CA PHE A 75 -8.46 6.77 -6.13
C PHE A 75 -9.24 7.34 -4.96
N ARG A 76 -9.94 6.47 -4.23
CA ARG A 76 -10.63 6.80 -2.99
C ARG A 76 -10.12 5.86 -1.91
N VAL A 77 -9.60 6.43 -0.83
CA VAL A 77 -9.19 5.66 0.34
C VAL A 77 -10.44 5.11 1.03
N THR A 78 -10.43 3.82 1.32
CA THR A 78 -11.50 3.10 2.01
C THR A 78 -10.91 2.24 3.12
N VAL A 79 -11.76 1.66 3.98
CA VAL A 79 -11.35 0.72 5.05
C VAL A 79 -10.62 -0.53 4.53
N LYS A 80 -10.76 -0.85 3.24
CA LYS A 80 -10.08 -1.96 2.55
C LYS A 80 -8.73 -1.56 1.96
N THR A 81 -8.38 -0.28 2.01
CA THR A 81 -7.09 0.23 1.52
C THR A 81 -5.99 -0.24 2.47
N ASN A 82 -4.98 -0.89 1.90
CA ASN A 82 -3.81 -1.37 2.64
C ASN A 82 -2.55 -0.87 1.94
N ILE A 83 -1.65 -0.20 2.66
CA ILE A 83 -0.38 0.29 2.13
C ILE A 83 0.75 -0.36 2.91
N CYS A 84 1.76 -0.89 2.23
CA CYS A 84 2.88 -1.54 2.92
C CYS A 84 3.86 -0.52 3.52
N ASP A 85 4.66 -0.96 4.49
CA ASP A 85 5.69 -0.20 5.20
C ASP A 85 6.63 0.60 4.29
N LEU A 86 6.90 0.11 3.08
CA LEU A 86 7.77 0.76 2.09
C LEU A 86 7.31 2.16 1.64
N HIS A 87 6.03 2.50 1.85
CA HIS A 87 5.47 3.77 1.40
C HIS A 87 5.47 4.85 2.48
N PHE A 88 5.95 4.53 3.67
CA PHE A 88 6.04 5.44 4.81
C PHE A 88 7.49 5.65 5.22
N GLU A 89 7.79 6.81 5.77
CA GLU A 89 9.07 7.03 6.45
C GLU A 89 9.06 6.27 7.78
N LEU A 90 10.20 5.71 8.19
CA LEU A 90 10.28 4.96 9.46
C LEU A 90 9.87 5.81 10.68
N VAL A 91 10.05 7.13 10.60
CA VAL A 91 9.62 8.07 11.64
C VAL A 91 8.11 8.13 11.81
N ASP A 92 7.33 7.78 10.78
CA ASP A 92 5.87 7.75 10.81
C ASP A 92 5.32 6.42 11.34
N LEU A 93 6.21 5.46 11.60
CA LEU A 93 5.87 4.10 11.99
C LEU A 93 6.13 3.87 13.47
N ILE A 94 5.17 3.22 14.12
CA ILE A 94 5.30 2.67 15.46
C ILE A 94 5.67 1.21 15.28
N THR A 95 6.96 0.92 15.44
CA THR A 95 7.53 -0.42 15.25
C THR A 95 7.65 -1.21 16.54
N CYS A 96 7.60 -0.54 17.70
CA CYS A 96 7.81 -1.13 19.02
C CYS A 96 6.81 -0.64 20.08
N TYR A 97 6.60 -1.46 21.09
CA TYR A 97 6.04 -1.04 22.37
C TYR A 97 7.17 -0.48 23.24
N GLU A 98 6.89 0.62 23.94
CA GLU A 98 7.81 1.20 24.91
C GLU A 98 7.18 1.07 26.30
N HIS A 99 7.94 0.48 27.22
CA HIS A 99 7.53 0.27 28.61
C HIS A 99 8.61 0.83 29.53
N ILE A 100 8.21 1.37 30.67
CA ILE A 100 9.15 1.77 31.73
C ILE A 100 9.14 0.65 32.77
N VAL A 101 10.30 0.02 32.95
CA VAL A 101 10.52 -1.04 33.96
C VAL A 101 11.70 -0.58 34.82
N ASP A 102 11.45 -0.40 36.11
CA ASP A 102 12.46 0.06 37.08
C ASP A 102 13.19 1.36 36.65
N GLY A 103 12.42 2.32 36.10
CA GLY A 103 12.96 3.59 35.58
C GLY A 103 13.65 3.49 34.22
N ASN A 104 13.81 2.30 33.65
CA ASN A 104 14.45 2.08 32.36
C ASN A 104 13.43 1.88 31.24
N ILE A 105 13.68 2.47 30.07
CA ILE A 105 12.84 2.29 28.89
C ILE A 105 13.21 0.97 28.20
N VAL A 106 12.29 0.01 28.24
CA VAL A 106 12.37 -1.27 27.54
C VAL A 106 11.56 -1.18 26.24
N LYS A 107 12.18 -1.53 25.11
CA LYS A 107 11.53 -1.54 23.79
C LYS A 107 11.31 -2.95 23.28
N ILE A 108 10.06 -3.28 22.94
CA ILE A 108 9.66 -4.60 22.45
C ILE A 108 9.16 -4.49 21.00
N PRO A 109 9.75 -5.21 20.02
CA PRO A 109 9.27 -5.23 18.65
C PRO A 109 7.80 -5.63 18.50
N ARG A 110 7.05 -4.93 17.64
CA ARG A 110 5.68 -5.28 17.29
C ARG A 110 5.66 -6.28 16.15
N ASP A 111 4.82 -7.30 16.28
CA ASP A 111 4.48 -8.20 15.16
C ASP A 111 3.75 -7.48 14.02
N ARG A 112 2.98 -6.43 14.36
CA ARG A 112 2.27 -5.56 13.40
C ARG A 112 2.58 -4.11 13.70
N TRP A 113 3.23 -3.46 12.75
CA TRP A 113 3.49 -2.04 12.81
C TRP A 113 2.20 -1.25 12.66
N THR A 114 2.16 -0.08 13.31
CA THR A 114 1.05 0.86 13.23
C THR A 114 1.56 2.24 12.86
N LEU A 115 0.67 3.12 12.45
CA LEU A 115 1.00 4.49 12.09
C LEU A 115 1.01 5.39 13.33
N LYS A 116 1.88 6.40 13.32
CA LYS A 116 1.73 7.56 14.21
C LYS A 116 0.52 8.40 13.79
N PRO A 117 -0.05 9.19 14.71
CA PRO A 117 -1.11 10.14 14.37
C PRO A 117 -0.68 11.08 13.24
N GLY A 118 -1.55 11.27 12.24
CA GLY A 118 -1.27 12.16 11.11
C GLY A 118 -0.32 11.61 10.04
N ALA A 119 0.22 10.39 10.19
CA ALA A 119 1.11 9.79 9.21
C ALA A 119 0.42 9.60 7.85
N VAL A 120 1.12 9.93 6.77
CA VAL A 120 0.66 9.84 5.38
C VAL A 120 1.71 9.13 4.52
N PRO A 121 1.32 8.34 3.51
CA PRO A 121 2.29 7.70 2.62
C PRO A 121 2.96 8.75 1.73
N ARG A 122 4.29 8.71 1.63
CA ARG A 122 5.09 9.71 0.87
C ARG A 122 6.03 9.09 -0.16
N ILE A 123 6.32 7.80 -0.03
CA ILE A 123 7.35 7.12 -0.84
C ILE A 123 6.67 6.28 -1.92
N PHE A 124 6.91 6.58 -3.20
CA PHE A 124 6.34 5.83 -4.31
C PHE A 124 7.29 5.70 -5.52
N PRO A 125 8.25 4.76 -5.48
CA PRO A 125 9.32 4.68 -6.48
C PRO A 125 8.86 4.13 -7.84
N ASN A 126 7.81 3.30 -7.89
CA ASN A 126 7.43 2.54 -9.08
C ASN A 126 6.31 3.19 -9.90
N ILE A 127 6.19 4.53 -9.88
CA ILE A 127 5.15 5.23 -10.63
C ILE A 127 5.72 5.70 -11.97
N PRO A 128 5.12 5.33 -13.11
CA PRO A 128 5.48 5.89 -14.39
C PRO A 128 5.35 7.42 -14.40
N ALA A 129 6.32 8.14 -14.98
CA ALA A 129 6.36 9.61 -14.99
C ALA A 129 5.12 10.30 -15.60
N HIS A 130 4.36 9.57 -16.43
CA HIS A 130 3.11 10.08 -17.00
C HIS A 130 1.92 10.04 -16.01
N LEU A 131 2.04 9.31 -14.90
CA LEU A 131 1.04 9.20 -13.83
C LEU A 131 1.45 9.93 -12.55
N SER A 132 2.70 10.37 -12.42
CA SER A 132 3.20 11.10 -11.25
C SER A 132 2.71 12.55 -11.18
N LYS A 133 2.16 13.09 -12.28
CA LYS A 133 1.63 14.46 -12.32
C LYS A 133 0.22 14.48 -11.72
N PRO A 134 -0.04 15.28 -10.67
CA PRO A 134 -1.40 15.51 -10.24
C PRO A 134 -2.17 16.04 -11.45
N THR A 135 -3.28 15.39 -11.81
CA THR A 135 -4.10 15.78 -12.96
C THR A 135 -4.80 17.10 -12.67
N THR A 136 -4.07 18.20 -12.70
CA THR A 136 -4.63 19.52 -12.97
C THR A 136 -4.88 19.59 -14.47
N SER A 137 -6.00 20.22 -14.84
CA SER A 137 -6.52 20.32 -16.20
C SER A 137 -7.21 19.06 -16.74
N LYS A 138 -8.53 18.99 -16.50
CA LYS A 138 -9.44 18.45 -17.51
C LYS A 138 -9.21 19.30 -18.76
N ARG A 139 -8.38 18.84 -19.70
CA ARG A 139 -8.30 19.44 -21.04
C ARG A 139 -9.74 19.46 -21.57
N LYS A 140 -10.34 20.64 -21.72
CA LYS A 140 -11.66 20.80 -22.37
C LYS A 140 -11.53 20.07 -23.70
N ARG A 141 -12.22 18.93 -23.86
CA ARG A 141 -12.37 18.33 -25.19
C ARG A 141 -13.09 19.39 -26.01
N LYS A 142 -12.56 19.72 -27.19
CA LYS A 142 -13.30 20.51 -28.16
C LYS A 142 -14.61 19.76 -28.43
N SER A 143 -15.73 20.47 -28.42
CA SER A 143 -17.01 19.92 -28.86
C SER A 143 -16.83 19.29 -30.24
N PRO A 144 -17.47 18.14 -30.52
CA PRO A 144 -17.51 17.61 -31.87
C PRO A 144 -17.98 18.72 -32.81
N LYS A 145 -17.20 19.01 -33.87
CA LYS A 145 -17.70 19.87 -34.94
C LYS A 145 -18.84 19.10 -35.62
N LEU A 146 -20.03 19.68 -35.69
CA LEU A 146 -21.06 19.19 -36.58
C LEU A 146 -20.43 19.17 -37.98
N ARG A 147 -20.53 18.03 -38.67
CA ARG A 147 -20.20 18.01 -40.10
C ARG A 147 -21.39 18.68 -40.76
N ASP A 148 -21.17 19.78 -41.46
CA ASP A 148 -22.21 20.38 -42.28
C ASP A 148 -22.63 19.33 -43.30
N SER A 149 -23.81 18.75 -43.08
CA SER A 149 -24.52 17.99 -44.10
C SER A 149 -25.07 19.03 -45.09
N GLU A 150 -24.19 19.47 -45.98
CA GLU A 150 -24.58 20.34 -47.09
C GLU A 150 -25.58 19.58 -47.96
N MET A 151 -26.71 20.23 -48.13
CA MET A 151 -27.94 19.86 -48.81
C MET A 151 -27.75 18.81 -49.93
N LEU A 152 -28.42 17.67 -49.76
CA LEU A 152 -28.82 16.84 -50.88
C LEU A 152 -29.57 17.72 -51.88
N TRP A 153 -28.91 17.96 -53.02
CA TRP A 153 -29.46 18.63 -54.18
C TRP A 153 -30.83 18.05 -54.53
N LEU A 154 -31.86 18.88 -54.37
CA LEU A 154 -33.00 18.83 -55.28
C LEU A 154 -32.46 19.14 -56.68
N CYS A 155 -32.40 18.14 -57.55
CA CYS A 155 -32.29 18.31 -58.99
C CYS A 155 -33.10 17.20 -59.67
N VAL A 156 -34.32 17.60 -60.03
CA VAL A 156 -35.23 17.16 -61.13
C VAL A 156 -35.67 15.70 -61.14
#